data_AF-A0A158JYV7-F1
#
_entry.id   AF-A0A158JYV7-F1
#
_cell.length_a   1.000
_cell.length_b   1.000
_cell.length_c   1.000
_cell.angle_alpha   90.00
_cell.angle_beta   90.00
_cell.angle_gamma   90.00
#
_symmetry.space_group_name_H-M   'P 1'
#
loop_
_entity.id
_entity.type
_entity.pdbx_description
1 polymer ?
#
loop_
_entity_poly.entity_id
_entity_poly.type
_entity_poly.pdbx_seq_one_letter_code
_entity_poly.pdbx_strand_id
1 'polypeptide(L)' 'MLRRASAYKLSGADGENRSVAFCYIQACHDLEAMRAYVNKYRDQPKTARSYAKEVERFLLWSVVVRGKAEK' A
#
# COMPACT_ATOMS: atom_id res chain seq x y z
N MET A 1 17.71 -11.71 -10.31
CA MET A 1 16.47 -12.27 -9.72
C MET A 1 16.19 -11.82 -8.28
N LEU A 2 17.19 -11.50 -7.43
CA LEU A 2 17.00 -11.17 -6.00
C LEU A 2 16.19 -9.89 -5.68
N ARG A 3 16.22 -8.86 -6.54
CA ARG A 3 15.58 -7.56 -6.26
C ARG A 3 14.04 -7.60 -6.18
N ARG A 4 13.40 -8.55 -6.87
CA ARG A 4 11.92 -8.69 -6.86
C ARG A 4 11.40 -9.43 -5.63
N ALA A 5 12.14 -10.39 -5.09
CA ALA A 5 11.70 -11.17 -3.93
C ALA A 5 11.63 -10.31 -2.65
N SER A 6 12.58 -9.39 -2.48
CA SER A 6 12.56 -8.39 -1.39
C SER A 6 11.37 -7.44 -1.52
N ALA A 7 11.00 -7.04 -2.74
CA ALA A 7 9.85 -6.17 -2.97
C ALA A 7 8.51 -6.84 -2.61
N TYR A 8 8.39 -8.16 -2.82
CA TYR A 8 7.17 -8.89 -2.44
C TYR A 8 7.05 -9.04 -0.92
N LYS A 9 8.15 -9.37 -0.21
CA LYS A 9 8.14 -9.45 1.26
C LYS A 9 7.69 -8.14 1.92
N LEU A 10 8.08 -7.01 1.34
CA LEU A 10 7.71 -5.67 1.83
C LEU A 10 6.41 -5.14 1.23
N SER A 11 5.69 -5.94 0.43
CA SER A 11 4.49 -5.48 -0.29
C SER A 11 3.23 -5.42 0.57
N GLY A 12 3.26 -6.01 1.77
CA GLY A 12 2.09 -6.26 2.61
C GLY A 12 1.26 -7.48 2.17
N ALA A 13 1.81 -8.33 1.29
CA ALA A 13 1.10 -9.53 0.81
C ALA A 13 0.62 -10.44 1.97
N ASP A 14 1.47 -10.62 2.97
CA ASP A 14 1.22 -11.46 4.16
C ASP A 14 0.72 -10.64 5.38
N GLY A 15 0.23 -9.41 5.13
CA GLY A 15 -0.24 -8.50 6.18
C GLY A 15 -1.55 -8.93 6.84
N GLU A 16 -1.69 -8.63 8.13
CA GLU A 16 -2.87 -8.97 8.95
C GLU A 16 -4.12 -8.11 8.60
N ASN A 17 -3.95 -6.96 7.95
CA ASN A 17 -5.02 -6.00 7.66
C ASN A 17 -5.71 -6.25 6.30
N ARG A 18 -6.19 -7.47 6.08
CA ARG A 18 -6.90 -7.87 4.86
C ARG A 18 -8.39 -7.99 5.12
N SER A 19 -9.18 -7.29 4.31
CA SER A 19 -10.64 -7.50 4.31
C SER A 19 -10.97 -8.86 3.69
N VAL A 20 -11.93 -9.56 4.28
CA VAL A 20 -12.53 -10.79 3.72
C VAL A 20 -13.67 -10.49 2.74
N ALA A 21 -14.07 -9.22 2.60
CA ALA A 21 -15.09 -8.80 1.66
C ALA A 21 -14.59 -8.83 0.21
N PHE A 22 -15.52 -8.81 -0.74
CA PHE A 22 -15.20 -8.72 -2.15
C PHE A 22 -14.30 -7.51 -2.45
N CYS A 23 -13.18 -7.76 -3.15
CA CYS A 23 -12.23 -6.71 -3.50
C CYS A 23 -12.67 -5.98 -4.78
N TYR A 24 -13.03 -4.71 -4.65
CA TYR A 24 -13.46 -3.86 -5.79
C TYR A 24 -12.32 -3.36 -6.66
N ILE A 25 -11.07 -3.60 -6.27
CA ILE A 25 -9.87 -3.15 -6.96
C ILE A 25 -9.01 -4.37 -7.31
N GLN A 26 -8.30 -4.30 -8.43
CA GLN A 26 -7.31 -5.32 -8.80
C GLN A 26 -6.03 -5.10 -7.99
N ALA A 27 -6.06 -5.50 -6.72
CA ALA A 27 -4.92 -5.40 -5.81
C ALA A 27 -4.68 -6.73 -5.09
N CYS A 28 -3.48 -7.27 -5.27
CA CYS A 28 -3.03 -8.54 -4.70
C CYS A 28 -2.30 -8.34 -3.36
N HIS A 29 -1.84 -7.13 -3.04
CA HIS A 29 -1.14 -6.77 -1.80
C HIS A 29 -1.32 -5.28 -1.47
N ASP A 30 -0.95 -4.86 -0.26
CA ASP A 30 -1.21 -3.51 0.26
C ASP A 30 -0.64 -2.40 -0.63
N LEU A 31 0.57 -2.57 -1.17
CA LEU A 31 1.17 -1.57 -2.07
C LEU A 31 0.36 -1.37 -3.37
N GLU A 32 -0.26 -2.41 -3.93
CA GLU A 32 -1.16 -2.28 -5.08
C GLU A 32 -2.45 -1.58 -4.69
N ALA A 33 -3.01 -1.90 -3.53
CA ALA A 33 -4.23 -1.27 -3.02
C ALA A 33 -4.04 0.24 -2.80
N MET A 34 -2.92 0.63 -2.20
CA MET A 34 -2.53 2.03 -1.99
C MET A 34 -2.38 2.78 -3.32
N ARG A 35 -1.72 2.17 -4.31
CA ARG A 35 -1.57 2.74 -5.65
C ARG A 35 -2.92 2.91 -6.36
N ALA A 36 -3.77 1.88 -6.29
CA ALA A 36 -5.12 1.94 -6.88
C ALA A 36 -5.96 3.06 -6.24
N TYR A 37 -5.87 3.22 -4.92
CA TYR A 37 -6.54 4.31 -4.19
C TYR A 37 -6.07 5.69 -4.65
N VAL A 38 -4.77 5.95 -4.74
CA VAL A 38 -4.25 7.24 -5.22
C VAL A 38 -4.59 7.47 -6.70
N ASN A 39 -4.52 6.43 -7.53
CA ASN A 39 -4.81 6.50 -8.96
C ASN A 39 -6.28 6.86 -9.26
N LYS A 40 -7.21 6.61 -8.34
CA LYS A 40 -8.59 7.11 -8.42
C LYS A 40 -8.68 8.63 -8.61
N TYR A 41 -7.65 9.36 -8.17
CA TYR A 41 -7.58 10.82 -8.22
C TYR A 41 -6.61 11.34 -9.29
N ARG A 42 -6.21 10.51 -10.28
CA ARG A 42 -5.22 10.89 -11.30
C ARG A 42 -5.54 12.19 -12.05
N ASP A 43 -6.83 12.47 -12.25
CA ASP A 43 -7.31 13.68 -12.93
C ASP A 43 -7.41 14.91 -12.00
N GLN A 44 -7.07 14.74 -10.72
CA GLN A 44 -7.04 15.78 -9.68
C GLN A 44 -5.65 15.84 -9.03
N PRO A 45 -4.63 16.41 -9.71
CA PRO A 45 -3.23 16.26 -9.32
C PRO A 45 -2.89 16.84 -7.93
N LYS A 46 -3.60 17.87 -7.48
CA LYS A 46 -3.44 18.41 -6.11
C LYS A 46 -3.94 17.41 -5.06
N THR A 47 -5.12 16.84 -5.28
CA THR A 47 -5.73 15.82 -4.41
C THR A 47 -4.87 14.55 -4.40
N ALA A 48 -4.46 14.05 -5.56
CA ALA A 48 -3.60 12.88 -5.68
C ALA A 48 -2.29 13.04 -4.90
N ARG A 49 -1.62 14.19 -5.02
CA ARG A 49 -0.39 14.47 -4.24
C ARG A 49 -0.65 14.52 -2.74
N SER A 50 -1.73 15.18 -2.31
CA SER A 50 -2.09 15.23 -0.89
C SER A 50 -2.35 13.82 -0.34
N TYR A 51 -3.11 13.00 -1.06
CA TYR A 51 -3.44 11.64 -0.63
C TYR A 51 -2.25 10.70 -0.69
N ALA A 52 -1.36 10.82 -1.68
CA ALA A 52 -0.11 10.07 -1.72
C ALA A 52 0.73 10.34 -0.45
N LYS A 53 0.89 11.61 -0.07
CA LYS A 53 1.62 12.00 1.15
C LYS A 53 1.02 11.35 2.40
N GLU A 54 -0.31 11.35 2.52
CA GLU A 54 -1.02 10.76 3.66
C GLU A 54 -0.86 9.24 3.72
N VAL A 55 -0.98 8.57 2.58
CA VAL A 55 -0.81 7.12 2.45
C VAL A 55 0.63 6.71 2.76
N GLU A 56 1.62 7.44 2.24
CA GLU A 56 3.05 7.22 2.53
C GLU A 56 3.35 7.42 4.02
N ARG A 57 2.80 8.48 4.63
CA ARG A 57 2.94 8.71 6.07
C ARG A 57 2.35 7.57 6.89
N PHE A 58 1.17 7.07 6.52
CA PHE A 58 0.55 5.95 7.21
C PHE A 58 1.36 4.66 7.06
N LEU A 59 1.88 4.38 5.85
CA LEU A 59 2.75 3.23 5.60
C LEU A 59 4.02 3.31 6.45
N LEU A 60 4.69 4.46 6.46
CA LEU A 60 5.90 4.70 7.28
C LEU A 60 5.60 4.55 8.77
N TRP A 61 4.49 5.09 9.26
CA TRP A 61 4.08 4.91 10.65
C TRP A 61 3.85 3.41 10.97
N SER A 62 3.18 2.68 10.09
CA SER A 62 2.91 1.25 10.28
C SER A 62 4.21 0.43 10.31
N VAL A 63 5.18 0.76 9.47
CA VAL A 63 6.47 0.08 9.45
C VAL A 63 7.33 0.46 10.65
N VAL A 64 7.53 1.76 10.88
CA VAL A 64 8.51 2.28 11.86
C VAL A 64 7.98 2.21 13.29
N VAL A 65 6.71 2.59 13.51
CA VAL A 65 6.13 2.68 14.84
C VAL A 65 5.45 1.37 15.25
N ARG A 66 4.84 0.66 14.30
CA ARG A 66 4.13 -0.60 14.59
C ARG A 66 4.93 -1.85 14.25
N GLY A 67 6.10 -1.72 13.64
CA GLY A 67 6.98 -2.86 13.31
C GLY A 67 6.39 -3.81 12.27
N LYS A 68 5.56 -3.31 11.34
CA LYS A 68 4.81 -4.15 10.38
C LYS A 68 5.53 -4.47 9.06
N ALA A 69 6.82 -4.16 8.94
CA ALA A 69 7.60 -4.50 7.73
C ALA A 69 8.03 -5.96 7.66
N GLU A 70 8.11 -6.64 8.79
CA GLU A 70 8.59 -8.02 8.87
C GLU A 70 7.70 -8.81 9.84
N LYS A 71 6.81 -9.61 9.25
CA LYS A 71 6.33 -10.86 9.83
C LYS A 71 6.29 -11.91 8.73
#